data_AF-A0A0D2NLR1-F1
#
_entry.id   AF-A0A0D2NLR1-F1
#
_cell.length_a   1.000
_cell.length_b   1.000
_cell.length_c   1.000
_cell.angle_alpha   90.00
_cell.angle_beta   90.00
_cell.angle_gamma   90.00
#
_symmetry.space_group_name_H-M   'P 1'
#
loop_
_entity.id
_entity.type
_entity.pdbx_description
1 polymer ?
#
loop_
_entity_poly.entity_id
_entity_poly.type
_entity_poly.pdbx_seq_one_letter_code
_entity_poly.pdbx_strand_id
1 'polypeptide(L)'
;MTAFTFIFICGGELFSSNCAYMAAAWWEGRATALDCIRHWVVSWSGNFAGTIVIVGLMAASEMFQGMDGFTMILVARKTHRSFGACVVLGLLCNWLLCIAVWLAIAAQDAPGRIIGVW
;
A
#
# COMPACT_ATOMS: atom_id res chain seq x y z
N MET A 1 -8.56 -6.18 1.02
CA MET A 1 -8.22 -7.59 0.77
C MET A 1 -8.00 -7.82 -0.72
N THR A 2 -9.04 -7.70 -1.56
CA THR A 2 -8.92 -7.81 -3.04
C THR A 2 -7.94 -6.83 -3.69
N ALA A 3 -7.86 -5.60 -3.19
CA ALA A 3 -6.96 -4.58 -3.76
C ALA A 3 -5.49 -5.00 -3.76
N PHE A 4 -5.01 -5.64 -2.68
CA PHE A 4 -3.60 -6.04 -2.58
C PHE A 4 -3.31 -7.26 -3.47
N THR A 5 -4.26 -8.19 -3.56
CA THR A 5 -4.22 -9.29 -4.54
C THR A 5 -4.17 -8.81 -5.99
N PHE A 6 -4.97 -7.80 -6.35
CA PHE A 6 -4.94 -7.23 -7.71
C PHE A 6 -3.60 -6.62 -8.06
N ILE A 7 -3.01 -5.86 -7.15
CA ILE A 7 -1.68 -5.28 -7.37
C ILE A 7 -0.66 -6.39 -7.63
N PHE A 8 -0.70 -7.47 -6.83
CA PHE A 8 0.24 -8.58 -6.96
C PHE A 8 0.06 -9.39 -8.25
N ILE A 9 -1.18 -9.63 -8.68
CA ILE A 9 -1.49 -10.40 -9.90
C ILE A 9 -1.26 -9.54 -11.16
N CYS A 10 -1.66 -8.27 -11.14
CA CYS A 10 -1.50 -7.35 -12.26
C CYS A 10 -0.07 -6.82 -12.40
N GLY A 11 0.84 -7.14 -11.47
CA GLY A 11 2.23 -6.68 -11.48
C GLY A 11 2.37 -5.18 -11.20
N GLY A 12 1.43 -4.59 -10.46
CA GLY A 12 1.50 -3.20 -10.04
C GLY A 12 2.54 -2.99 -8.93
N GLU A 13 3.21 -1.84 -8.93
CA GLU A 13 4.14 -1.47 -7.86
C GLU A 13 3.43 -0.65 -6.77
N LEU A 14 3.40 -1.18 -5.55
CA LEU A 14 2.90 -0.50 -4.37
C LEU A 14 4.06 0.05 -3.55
N PHE A 15 3.98 1.34 -3.18
CA PHE A 15 5.02 2.03 -2.41
C PHE A 15 5.41 1.23 -1.13
N SER A 16 4.41 0.79 -0.37
CA SER A 16 4.65 0.12 0.91
C SER A 16 5.41 -1.22 0.79
N SER A 17 5.19 -1.99 -0.28
CA SER A 17 5.97 -3.21 -0.54
C SER A 17 7.35 -2.89 -1.10
N ASN A 18 7.44 -1.85 -1.93
CA ASN A 18 8.70 -1.33 -2.46
C ASN A 18 9.66 -0.87 -1.34
N CYS A 19 9.15 -0.35 -0.22
CA CYS A 19 9.96 -0.04 0.96
C CYS A 19 10.74 -1.25 1.48
N ALA A 20 10.11 -2.42 1.59
CA ALA A 20 10.79 -3.63 2.05
C ALA A 20 11.77 -4.19 1.02
N TYR A 21 11.40 -4.20 -0.27
CA TYR A 21 12.28 -4.67 -1.33
C TYR A 21 13.56 -3.84 -1.44
N MET A 22 13.43 -2.52 -1.46
CA MET A 22 14.58 -1.62 -1.54
C MET A 22 15.42 -1.66 -0.26
N ALA A 23 14.79 -1.82 0.92
CA ALA A 23 15.52 -2.02 2.17
C ALA A 23 16.35 -3.32 2.15
N ALA A 24 15.78 -4.43 1.68
CA ALA A 24 16.51 -5.69 1.51
C ALA A 24 17.64 -5.58 0.49
N ALA A 25 17.37 -4.96 -0.67
CA ALA A 25 18.38 -4.75 -1.72
C ALA A 25 19.53 -3.83 -1.26
N TRP A 26 19.24 -2.82 -0.46
CA TRP A 26 20.26 -1.96 0.15
C TRP A 26 21.13 -2.73 1.15
N TRP A 27 20.52 -3.59 1.98
CA TRP A 27 21.24 -4.42 2.93
C TRP A 27 22.16 -5.46 2.26
N GLU A 28 21.72 -6.00 1.11
CA GLU A 28 22.52 -6.91 0.28
C GLU A 28 23.60 -6.19 -0.55
N GLY A 29 23.68 -4.85 -0.49
CA GLY A 29 24.62 -4.05 -1.28
C GLY A 29 24.29 -3.99 -2.77
N ARG A 30 23.07 -4.36 -3.17
CA ARG A 30 22.59 -4.37 -4.56
C ARG A 30 21.98 -3.04 -5.01
N ALA A 31 21.64 -2.16 -4.07
CA ALA A 31 21.09 -0.85 -4.33
C ALA A 31 21.82 0.23 -3.52
N THR A 32 21.96 1.43 -4.08
CA THR A 32 22.46 2.58 -3.33
C THR A 32 21.32 3.27 -2.57
N ALA A 33 21.67 4.07 -1.56
CA ALA A 33 20.68 4.90 -0.86
C ALA A 33 19.93 5.86 -1.81
N LEU A 34 20.61 6.34 -2.87
CA LEU A 34 20.00 7.20 -3.88
C LEU A 34 18.98 6.44 -4.74
N ASP A 35 19.26 5.19 -5.08
CA ASP A 35 18.30 4.34 -5.81
C ASP A 35 17.06 4.08 -4.97
N CYS A 36 17.24 3.77 -3.68
CA CYS A 36 16.13 3.60 -2.73
C CYS A 36 15.21 4.82 -2.71
N ILE A 37 15.77 6.02 -2.54
CA ILE A 37 15.01 7.27 -2.49
C ILE A 37 14.28 7.52 -3.82
N ARG A 38 14.94 7.31 -4.97
CA ARG A 38 14.31 7.49 -6.29
C ARG A 38 13.11 6.56 -6.46
N HIS A 39 13.27 5.27 -6.15
CA HIS A 39 12.20 4.29 -6.23
C HIS A 39 11.05 4.64 -5.28
N TRP A 40 11.33 5.08 -4.06
CA TRP A 40 10.34 5.51 -3.10
C TRP A 40 9.55 6.74 -3.58
N VAL A 41 10.23 7.75 -4.10
CA VAL A 41 9.56 8.96 -4.60
C VAL A 41 8.68 8.66 -5.83
N VAL A 42 9.20 7.90 -6.79
CA VAL A 42 8.44 7.54 -8.01
C VAL A 42 7.22 6.69 -7.65
N SER A 43 7.38 5.62 -6.87
CA SER A 43 6.26 4.75 -6.48
C SER A 43 5.23 5.49 -5.63
N TRP A 44 5.65 6.33 -4.68
CA TRP A 44 4.74 7.14 -3.88
C TRP A 44 3.92 8.11 -4.74
N SER A 45 4.58 8.83 -5.65
CA SER A 45 3.91 9.80 -6.52
C SER A 45 2.92 9.14 -7.48
N GLY A 46 3.27 7.99 -8.07
CA GLY A 46 2.38 7.22 -8.94
C GLY A 46 1.17 6.67 -8.18
N ASN A 47 1.37 6.16 -6.97
CA ASN A 47 0.28 5.67 -6.11
C ASN A 47 -0.65 6.81 -5.68
N PHE A 48 -0.10 7.98 -5.36
CA PHE A 48 -0.88 9.17 -5.02
C PHE A 48 -1.72 9.67 -6.21
N ALA A 49 -1.09 9.80 -7.39
CA ALA A 49 -1.78 10.21 -8.61
C ALA A 49 -2.91 9.23 -9.00
N GLY A 50 -2.64 7.93 -8.95
CA GLY A 50 -3.66 6.90 -9.21
C GLY A 50 -4.84 6.97 -8.23
N THR A 51 -4.56 7.23 -6.96
CA THR A 51 -5.61 7.41 -5.94
C THR A 51 -6.50 8.62 -6.26
N ILE A 52 -5.92 9.76 -6.65
CA ILE A 52 -6.69 10.96 -7.04
C ILE A 52 -7.59 10.67 -8.22
N VAL A 53 -7.09 9.99 -9.26
CA VAL A 53 -7.88 9.63 -10.44
C VAL A 53 -9.07 8.77 -10.06
N ILE A 54 -8.85 7.72 -9.28
CA ILE A 54 -9.93 6.82 -8.84
C ILE A 54 -10.97 7.56 -7.98
N VAL A 55 -10.52 8.37 -7.02
CA VAL A 55 -11.44 9.17 -6.17
C VAL A 55 -12.25 10.16 -7.02
N GLY A 56 -11.64 10.79 -8.03
CA GLY A 56 -12.34 11.68 -8.97
C GLY A 56 -13.44 10.97 -9.76
N LEU A 57 -13.16 9.76 -10.25
CA LEU A 57 -14.15 8.94 -10.94
C LEU A 57 -15.29 8.49 -10.03
N MET A 58 -14.99 8.09 -8.79
CA MET A 58 -16.00 7.71 -7.79
C MET A 58 -16.90 8.90 -7.39
N ALA A 59 -16.33 10.10 -7.30
CA ALA A 59 -17.10 11.31 -7.03
C ALA A 59 -18.01 11.67 -8.21
N ALA A 60 -17.51 11.55 -9.44
CA ALA A 60 -18.30 11.80 -10.66
C ALA A 60 -19.42 10.77 -10.87
N SER A 61 -19.26 9.54 -10.36
CA SER A 61 -20.29 8.50 -10.42
C SER A 61 -21.31 8.57 -9.29
N GLU A 62 -21.31 9.64 -8.48
CA GLU A 62 -22.20 9.83 -7.33
C GLU A 62 -22.15 8.69 -6.29
N MET A 63 -21.06 7.93 -6.25
CA MET A 63 -20.95 6.72 -5.42
C MET A 63 -21.03 7.00 -3.93
N PHE A 64 -20.74 8.23 -3.51
CA PHE A 64 -20.75 8.65 -2.10
C PHE A 64 -22.10 9.15 -1.60
N GLN A 65 -23.12 9.29 -2.46
CA GLN A 65 -24.45 9.79 -2.07
C GLN A 65 -25.07 8.89 -0.99
N GLY A 66 -25.37 9.45 0.18
CA GLY A 66 -25.93 8.71 1.32
C GLY A 66 -24.92 7.97 2.21
N MET A 67 -23.62 8.03 1.89
CA MET A 67 -22.54 7.47 2.72
C MET A 67 -21.82 8.52 3.60
N ASP A 68 -22.36 9.73 3.66
CA ASP A 68 -21.71 10.90 4.25
C ASP A 68 -21.43 10.72 5.75
N GLY A 69 -22.38 10.14 6.50
CA GLY A 69 -22.25 9.94 7.94
C GLY A 69 -21.11 9.00 8.32
N PHE A 70 -21.01 7.84 7.66
CA PHE A 70 -19.93 6.89 7.91
C PHE A 70 -18.57 7.44 7.49
N THR A 71 -18.52 8.09 6.32
CA THR A 71 -17.28 8.68 5.78
C THR A 71 -16.76 9.78 6.69
N MET A 72 -17.64 10.67 7.18
CA MET A 72 -17.27 11.75 8.10
C MET A 72 -16.74 11.23 9.44
N ILE A 73 -17.37 10.20 10.02
CA ILE A 73 -16.87 9.56 11.26
C ILE A 73 -15.49 8.94 11.04
N LEU A 74 -15.27 8.28 9.89
CA LEU A 74 -14.00 7.67 9.57
C LEU A 74 -12.89 8.72 9.40
N VAL A 75 -13.19 9.82 8.70
CA VAL A 75 -12.25 10.94 8.52
C VAL A 75 -11.87 11.51 9.88
N ALA A 76 -12.85 11.83 10.74
CA ALA A 76 -12.59 12.37 12.08
C ALA A 76 -11.69 11.43 12.90
N ARG A 77 -11.96 10.12 12.90
CA ARG A 77 -11.13 9.14 13.63
C ARG A 77 -9.70 9.04 13.09
N LYS A 78 -9.49 9.29 11.80
CA LYS A 78 -8.16 9.26 11.17
C LYS A 78 -7.38 10.56 11.40
N THR A 79 -8.03 11.71 11.32
CA THR A 79 -7.36 13.03 11.43
C THR A 79 -7.07 13.44 12.88
N HIS A 80 -7.88 13.01 13.85
CA HIS A 80 -7.71 13.37 15.26
C HIS A 80 -6.78 12.43 16.05
N ARG A 81 -6.07 11.53 15.37
CA ARG A 81 -5.20 10.55 16.03
C ARG A 81 -3.85 11.17 16.39
N SER A 82 -3.32 10.83 17.57
CA SER A 82 -2.02 11.34 18.00
C SER A 82 -0.89 10.85 17.08
N PHE A 83 0.13 11.67 16.89
CA PHE A 83 1.27 11.34 16.03
C PHE A 83 1.92 10.00 16.41
N GLY A 84 2.15 9.75 17.70
CA GLY A 84 2.73 8.49 18.18
C GLY A 84 1.87 7.28 17.81
N ALA A 85 0.54 7.38 17.93
CA ALA A 85 -0.36 6.29 17.53
C ALA A 85 -0.32 6.05 16.01
N CYS A 86 -0.23 7.11 15.20
CA CYS A 86 -0.07 6.99 13.75
C CYS A 86 1.23 6.28 13.36
N VAL A 87 2.35 6.59 14.02
CA VAL A 87 3.64 5.93 13.76
C VAL A 87 3.57 4.44 14.06
N VAL A 88 3.05 4.06 15.23
CA VAL A 88 2.93 2.63 15.61
C VAL A 88 1.99 1.88 14.67
N LEU A 89 0.83 2.45 14.33
CA LEU A 89 -0.10 1.84 13.37
C LEU A 89 0.52 1.70 11.98
N GLY A 90 1.29 2.70 11.53
CA GLY A 90 2.01 2.63 10.26
C GLY A 90 3.05 1.53 10.24
N LEU A 91 3.84 1.39 11.32
CA LEU A 91 4.84 0.33 11.46
C LEU A 91 4.19 -1.06 11.45
N LEU A 92 3.15 -1.26 12.25
CA LEU A 92 2.43 -2.53 12.31
C LEU A 92 1.79 -2.89 10.96
N CYS A 93 1.20 -1.90 10.28
CA CYS A 93 0.61 -2.10 8.97
C CYS A 93 1.67 -2.50 7.93
N ASN A 94 2.82 -1.80 7.89
CA ASN A 94 3.88 -2.13 6.95
C ASN A 94 4.48 -3.50 7.24
N TRP A 95 4.69 -3.86 8.51
CA TRP A 95 5.18 -5.18 8.89
C TRP A 95 4.29 -6.29 8.33
N LEU A 96 2.98 -6.24 8.59
CA LEU A 96 2.03 -7.25 8.09
C LEU A 96 2.04 -7.34 6.57
N LEU A 97 2.09 -6.19 5.88
CA LEU A 97 2.15 -6.15 4.43
C LEU A 97 3.42 -6.83 3.90
N CYS A 98 4.57 -6.57 4.52
CA CYS A 98 5.84 -7.15 4.12
C CYS A 98 5.87 -8.69 4.29
N ILE A 99 5.26 -9.21 5.36
CA ILE A 99 5.10 -10.66 5.53
C ILE A 99 4.22 -11.24 4.41
N ALA A 100 3.10 -10.59 4.09
CA ALA A 100 2.19 -11.03 3.03
C ALA A 100 2.88 -11.04 1.66
N VAL A 101 3.68 -10.01 1.35
CA VAL A 101 4.52 -9.96 0.14
C VAL A 101 5.50 -11.14 0.11
N TRP A 102 6.20 -11.41 1.21
CA TRP A 102 7.16 -12.51 1.28
C TRP A 102 6.47 -13.85 1.01
N LEU A 103 5.35 -14.12 1.68
CA LEU A 103 4.55 -15.34 1.46
C LEU A 103 4.11 -15.47 0.00
N ALA A 104 3.70 -14.37 -0.62
CA ALA A 104 3.29 -14.34 -2.02
C ALA A 104 4.43 -14.68 -3.00
N ILE A 105 5.66 -14.26 -2.70
CA ILE A 105 6.84 -14.60 -3.52
C ILE A 105 7.23 -16.06 -3.32
N ALA A 106 7.12 -16.57 -2.09
CA ALA A 106 7.46 -17.95 -1.76
C ALA A 106 6.54 -18.97 -2.46
N ALA A 107 5.31 -18.59 -2.78
CA ALA A 107 4.36 -19.44 -3.48
C ALA A 107 4.61 -19.49 -5.00
N GLN A 108 4.66 -20.72 -5.53
CA GLN A 108 4.88 -21.03 -6.95
C GLN A 108 3.59 -20.93 -7.77
N ASP A 109 2.43 -21.22 -7.16
CA ASP A 109 1.13 -21.27 -7.83
C ASP A 109 0.29 -20.02 -7.55
N ALA A 110 -0.48 -19.57 -8.54
CA ALA A 110 -1.36 -18.40 -8.41
C ALA A 110 -2.32 -18.48 -7.20
N PRO A 111 -2.97 -19.63 -6.88
CA PRO A 111 -3.79 -19.75 -5.68
C PRO A 111 -2.99 -19.58 -4.38
N GLY A 112 -1.76 -20.11 -4.33
CA GLY A 112 -0.88 -19.98 -3.18
C GLY A 112 -0.47 -18.52 -2.93
N ARG A 113 -0.21 -17.76 -4.00
CA ARG A 113 0.07 -16.32 -3.90
C ARG A 113 -1.13 -15.54 -3.38
N ILE A 114 -2.34 -15.88 -3.83
CA ILE A 114 -3.57 -15.22 -3.38
C ILE A 114 -3.79 -15.49 -1.89
N ILE A 115 -3.65 -16.75 -1.45
CA ILE A 115 -3.83 -17.14 -0.06
C ILE A 115 -2.78 -16.49 0.85
N GLY A 116 -1.52 -16.41 0.42
CA GLY A 116 -0.47 -15.73 1.19
C GLY A 116 -0.70 -14.23 1.38
N VAL A 117 -1.49 -13.62 0.51
CA VAL A 117 -1.85 -12.19 0.49
C VAL A 117 -3.18 -11.89 1.20
N TRP A 118 -4.00 -12.92 1.41
CA TRP A 118 -5.37 -12.81 1.92
C TRP A 118 -5.41 -12.53 3.43
#